data_AF-A0A3D5CFQ9-F1
#
_entry.id   AF-A0A3D5CFQ9-F1
#
_cell.length_a   1.000
_cell.length_b   1.000
_cell.length_c   1.000
_cell.angle_alpha   90.00
_cell.angle_beta   90.00
_cell.angle_gamma   90.00
#
_symmetry.space_group_name_H-M   'P 1'
#
loop_
_entity.id
_entity.type
_entity.pdbx_description
1 polymer ?
#
loop_
_entity_poly.entity_id
_entity_poly.type
_entity_poly.pdbx_seq_one_letter_code
_entity_poly.pdbx_strand_id
1 'polypeptide(L)'
;HSTAGFIDPGFSGHVTLELSNVATLPITLWPGMKIGQLCFFRLSSPAENPYGSGPYGNRYQGQRGPTASRSHQNFHRTDVGTRAAE
;
A
#
# COMPACT_ATOMS: atom_id res chain seq x y z
N HIS A 1 -3.50 -6.41 7.73
CA HIS A 1 -2.68 -5.26 7.32
C HIS A 1 -2.14 -4.60 8.58
N SER A 2 -0.82 -4.41 8.64
CA SER A 2 -0.12 -3.83 9.80
C SER A 2 0.47 -2.43 9.59
N THR A 3 0.72 -1.99 8.33
CA THR A 3 1.47 -0.73 8.07
C THR A 3 0.92 0.30 7.03
N ALA A 4 0.21 -0.06 5.95
CA ALA A 4 -0.57 0.86 5.08
C ALA A 4 -2.10 0.59 5.01
N GLY A 5 -2.92 1.37 5.74
CA GLY A 5 -4.35 1.08 5.94
C GLY A 5 -5.35 1.92 5.15
N PHE A 6 -4.87 2.97 4.50
CA PHE A 6 -5.67 3.78 3.61
C PHE A 6 -5.59 3.25 2.18
N ILE A 7 -6.72 3.33 1.48
CA ILE A 7 -6.80 3.21 0.03
C ILE A 7 -6.97 4.63 -0.49
N ASP A 8 -6.00 5.11 -1.25
CA ASP A 8 -5.91 6.52 -1.64
C ASP A 8 -7.03 6.93 -2.62
N PRO A 9 -7.50 8.19 -2.58
CA PRO A 9 -8.50 8.71 -3.51
C PRO A 9 -8.00 8.58 -4.96
N GLY A 10 -8.82 8.02 -5.85
CA GLY A 10 -8.46 7.75 -7.25
C GLY A 10 -7.90 6.34 -7.51
N PHE A 11 -7.62 5.55 -6.46
CA PHE A 11 -7.19 4.17 -6.63
C PHE A 11 -8.27 3.33 -7.34
N SER A 12 -7.83 2.49 -8.28
CA SER A 12 -8.66 1.47 -8.92
C SER A 12 -7.88 0.17 -9.04
N GLY A 13 -8.42 -0.92 -8.47
CA GLY A 13 -7.80 -2.24 -8.52
C GLY A 13 -8.27 -3.16 -7.40
N HIS A 14 -7.73 -4.38 -7.37
CA HIS A 14 -7.88 -5.29 -6.23
C HIS A 14 -6.97 -4.86 -5.09
N VAL A 15 -7.44 -4.92 -3.84
CA VAL A 15 -6.64 -4.57 -2.67
C VAL A 15 -5.76 -5.76 -2.28
N THR A 16 -4.44 -5.55 -2.16
CA THR A 16 -3.53 -6.57 -1.62
C THR A 16 -3.72 -6.66 -0.11
N LEU A 17 -3.95 -7.87 0.41
CA LEU A 17 -4.07 -8.13 1.84
C LEU A 17 -2.79 -8.78 2.38
N GLU A 18 -2.23 -8.17 3.43
CA GLU A 18 -1.20 -8.79 4.26
C GLU A 18 -1.88 -9.59 5.39
N LEU A 19 -1.69 -10.92 5.36
CA LEU A 19 -2.30 -11.87 6.29
C LEU A 19 -1.22 -12.54 7.12
N SER A 20 -1.39 -12.54 8.45
CA SER A 20 -0.52 -13.24 9.39
C SER A 20 -1.37 -14.10 10.31
N ASN A 21 -0.96 -15.35 10.52
CA ASN A 21 -1.54 -16.20 11.54
C ASN A 21 -0.74 -16.05 12.84
N VAL A 22 -1.36 -15.47 13.86
CA VAL A 22 -0.77 -15.29 15.20
C VAL A 22 -1.25 -16.34 16.21
N ALA A 23 -2.08 -17.30 15.77
CA ALA A 23 -2.54 -18.41 16.60
C ALA A 23 -1.53 -19.57 16.55
N THR A 24 -1.69 -20.54 17.46
CA THR A 24 -0.87 -21.75 17.53
C THR A 24 -1.33 -22.86 16.57
N LEU A 25 -2.49 -22.70 15.93
CA LEU A 25 -3.06 -23.68 15.01
C LEU A 25 -3.16 -23.09 13.58
N PRO A 26 -3.03 -23.93 12.53
CA PRO A 26 -3.29 -23.52 11.16
C PRO A 26 -4.73 -23.02 10.97
N ILE A 27 -4.91 -21.99 10.14
CA ILE A 27 -6.22 -21.45 9.76
C ILE A 27 -6.43 -21.70 8.27
N THR A 28 -7.55 -22.31 7.91
CA THR A 28 -7.92 -22.52 6.50
C THR A 28 -8.56 -21.24 5.95
N LEU A 29 -8.03 -20.73 4.84
CA LEU A 29 -8.61 -19.61 4.10
C LEU A 29 -9.28 -20.13 2.83
N TRP A 30 -10.53 -19.73 2.60
CA TRP A 30 -11.32 -20.15 1.46
C TRP A 30 -11.48 -18.99 0.46
N PRO A 31 -11.21 -19.20 -0.84
CA PRO A 31 -11.56 -18.23 -1.87
C PRO A 31 -13.05 -17.84 -1.78
N GLY A 32 -13.34 -16.55 -1.72
CA GLY A 32 -14.71 -16.01 -1.60
C GLY A 32 -15.22 -15.81 -0.17
N MET A 33 -14.47 -16.22 0.87
CA MET A 33 -14.87 -15.91 2.24
C MET A 33 -14.78 -14.40 2.53
N LYS A 34 -15.62 -13.91 3.44
CA LYS A 34 -15.50 -12.55 3.97
C LYS A 34 -14.21 -12.46 4.80
N ILE A 35 -13.29 -11.59 4.39
CA ILE A 35 -11.93 -11.48 4.98
C ILE A 35 -11.63 -10.09 5.56
N GLY A 36 -12.49 -9.10 5.32
CA GLY A 36 -12.32 -7.73 5.78
C GLY A 36 -13.52 -6.86 5.41
N GLN A 37 -13.44 -5.59 5.77
CA GLN A 37 -14.45 -4.57 5.49
C GLN A 37 -13.77 -3.27 5.07
N LEU A 38 -14.48 -2.46 4.27
CA LEU A 38 -14.04 -1.13 3.87
C LEU A 38 -14.83 -0.09 4.66
N CYS A 39 -14.13 0.95 5.12
CA CYS A 39 -14.74 2.15 5.68
C CYS A 39 -14.35 3.34 4.80
N PHE A 40 -15.32 4.19 4.48
CA PHE A 40 -15.12 5.34 3.60
C PHE A 40 -15.18 6.63 4.40
N PHE A 41 -14.17 7.47 4.21
CA PHE A 41 -14.07 8.79 4.81
C PHE A 41 -14.15 9.85 3.72
N ARG A 42 -14.99 10.86 3.92
CA ARG A 42 -15.08 11.99 3.01
C ARG A 42 -13.89 12.93 3.23
N LEU A 43 -13.18 13.26 2.15
CA LEU A 43 -12.16 14.30 2.16
C LEU A 43 -12.80 15.70 2.29
N SER A 44 -12.07 16.65 2.86
CA SER A 44 -12.52 18.05 2.97
C SER A 44 -12.69 18.73 1.59
N SER A 45 -11.93 18.29 0.59
CA SER A 45 -12.01 18.73 -0.81
C SER A 45 -11.55 17.59 -1.74
N PRO A 46 -11.79 17.67 -3.06
CA PRO A 46 -11.20 16.74 -4.03
C PRO A 46 -9.67 16.72 -3.93
N ALA A 47 -9.06 15.54 -4.07
CA ALA A 47 -7.60 15.43 -4.08
C ALA A 47 -7.03 16.11 -5.34
N GLU A 48 -6.04 16.98 -5.16
CA GLU A 48 -5.37 17.70 -6.27
C GLU A 48 -4.61 16.73 -7.19
N ASN A 49 -3.92 15.75 -6.60
CA ASN A 49 -3.22 14.67 -7.31
C ASN A 49 -3.74 13.31 -6.82
N PRO A 50 -4.87 12.80 -7.36
CA PRO A 50 -5.38 11.47 -7.01
C PRO A 50 -4.38 10.36 -7.32
N TYR A 51 -4.52 9.22 -6.65
CA TYR A 51 -3.74 8.03 -6.94
C TYR A 51 -3.90 7.62 -8.41
N GLY A 52 -2.77 7.35 -9.06
CA GLY A 52 -2.70 7.10 -10.50
C GLY A 52 -2.37 8.34 -11.35
N SER A 53 -2.35 9.55 -10.76
CA SER A 53 -1.98 10.80 -11.44
C SER A 53 -0.62 11.37 -11.00
N GLY A 54 -0.15 12.39 -11.72
CA GLY A 54 0.99 13.22 -11.32
C GLY A 54 2.37 12.54 -11.38
N PRO A 55 3.42 13.23 -10.90
CA PRO A 55 4.81 12.75 -10.97
C PRO A 55 5.15 11.70 -9.90
N TYR A 56 4.29 11.49 -8.91
CA TYR A 56 4.61 10.78 -7.66
C TYR A 56 4.68 9.25 -7.77
N GLY A 57 4.77 8.70 -8.99
CA GLY A 57 5.13 7.30 -9.20
C GLY A 57 4.16 6.32 -8.52
N ASN A 58 2.88 6.37 -8.90
CA ASN A 58 1.86 5.44 -8.45
C ASN A 58 2.24 4.01 -8.84
N ARG A 59 2.43 3.14 -7.86
CA ARG A 59 3.05 1.83 -8.10
C ARG A 59 2.07 0.72 -8.41
N TYR A 60 0.79 0.87 -8.03
CA TYR A 60 -0.15 -0.26 -8.00
C TYR A 60 -1.50 0.05 -8.66
N GLN A 61 -1.62 1.14 -9.41
CA GLN A 61 -2.87 1.48 -10.10
C GLN A 61 -3.23 0.38 -11.11
N GLY A 62 -4.50 -0.04 -11.09
CA GLY A 62 -5.04 -1.06 -11.99
C GLY A 62 -4.69 -2.50 -11.61
N GLN A 63 -4.07 -2.77 -10.47
CA GLN A 63 -3.65 -4.14 -10.13
C GLN A 63 -4.84 -5.12 -10.05
N ARG A 64 -4.61 -6.37 -10.48
CA ARG A 64 -5.61 -7.44 -10.53
C ARG A 64 -5.34 -8.60 -9.57
N GLY A 65 -4.33 -8.47 -8.72
CA GLY A 65 -3.97 -9.47 -7.72
C GLY A 65 -2.96 -8.90 -6.72
N PRO A 66 -2.35 -9.76 -5.89
CA PRO A 66 -1.35 -9.37 -4.92
C PRO A 66 -0.02 -9.07 -5.61
N THR A 67 0.07 -7.91 -6.28
CA THR A 67 1.29 -7.47 -6.96
C THR A 67 2.43 -7.41 -5.94
N ALA A 68 3.56 -8.05 -6.27
CA ALA A 68 4.75 -8.01 -5.43
C ALA A 68 5.25 -6.58 -5.20
N SER A 69 5.98 -6.38 -4.10
CA SER A 69 6.47 -5.06 -3.70
C SER A 69 7.31 -4.39 -4.79
N ARG A 70 7.00 -3.12 -5.05
CA ARG A 70 7.77 -2.21 -5.90
C ARG A 70 8.54 -1.18 -5.09
N SER A 71 8.88 -1.47 -3.83
CA SER A 71 9.64 -0.55 -2.96
C SER A 71 11.01 -0.18 -3.53
N HIS A 72 11.58 -1.01 -4.41
CA HIS A 72 12.82 -0.74 -5.13
C HIS A 72 12.69 0.43 -6.14
N GLN A 73 11.49 0.71 -6.64
CA GLN A 73 11.26 1.82 -7.58
C GLN A 73 11.39 3.15 -6.84
N ASN A 74 12.27 4.02 -7.30
CA ASN A 74 12.59 5.29 -6.62
C ASN A 74 13.07 5.09 -5.18
N PHE A 75 13.72 3.97 -4.89
CA PHE A 75 14.36 3.74 -3.60
C PHE A 75 15.52 4.72 -3.42
N HIS A 76 15.52 5.47 -2.32
CA HIS A 76 16.54 6.47 -2.02
C HIS A 76 17.17 6.17 -0.66
N ARG A 77 18.50 6.27 -0.58
CA ARG A 77 19.26 6.20 0.67
C ARG A 77 19.95 7.55 0.87
N THR A 78 19.61 8.22 1.96
CA THR A 78 20.32 9.44 2.37
C THR A 78 21.62 9.05 3.06
N ASP A 79 22.74 9.60 2.61
CA ASP A 79 24.00 9.51 3.35
C ASP A 79 23.97 10.49 4.53
N VAL A 80 24.16 9.97 5.75
CA VAL A 80 24.19 10.74 6.99
C VAL A 80 25.60 10.78 7.61
N GLY A 81 26.62 10.31 6.88
CA GLY A 81 28.00 10.35 7.33
C GLY A 81 28.50 11.78 7.52
N THR A 82 28.98 12.09 8.72
CA THR A 82 29.70 13.34 8.99
C THR A 82 31.05 13.27 8.29
N ARG A 83 31.19 13.86 7.10
CA ARG A 83 32.51 14.20 6.59
C ARG A 83 33.04 15.31 7.50
N ALA A 84 33.99 14.98 8.37
CA ALA A 84 34.80 16.02 9.00
C ALA A 84 35.46 16.81 7.87
N ALA A 85 35.24 18.13 7.86
CA ALA A 85 35.98 19.02 7.00
C ALA A 85 37.46 18.91 7.40
N GLU A 86 38.30 18.42 6.50
CA GLU A 86 39.73 18.71 6.50
C GLU A 86 39.95 20.16 6.06
#